data_AF-A0A962V7B7-F1
#
_entry.id   AF-A0A962V7B7-F1
#
_cell.length_a   1.000
_cell.length_b   1.000
_cell.length_c   1.000
_cell.angle_alpha   90.00
_cell.angle_beta   90.00
_cell.angle_gamma   90.00
#
_symmetry.space_group_name_H-M   'P 1'
#
loop_
_entity.id
_entity.type
_entity.pdbx_description
1 polymer ?
#
loop_
_entity_poly.entity_id
_entity_poly.type
_entity_poly.pdbx_seq_one_letter_code
_entity_poly.pdbx_strand_id
1 'polypeptide(L)'
;AMVRMVVQYQKLDESALAEAVAKGHQVHQPGPDMVASVEAFRVSATENIYETVQTRYGIEDAKALIDDFRATYAKWEKLLENVDRDDEAALAELAMQEIYNKLAPDYGIR
;
A
#
# COMPACT_ATOMS: atom_id res chain seq x y z
N ALA A 1 13.91 3.22 9.78
CA ALA A 1 13.85 1.75 9.94
C ALA A 1 12.82 1.11 9.00
N MET A 2 11.52 1.46 9.08
CA MET A 2 10.50 0.87 8.18
C MET A 2 10.67 1.23 6.70
N VAL A 3 10.98 2.50 6.38
CA VAL A 3 11.24 2.93 4.99
C VAL A 3 12.35 2.09 4.34
N ARG A 4 13.49 1.98 5.03
CA ARG A 4 14.60 1.11 4.61
C ARG A 4 14.14 -0.31 4.31
N MET A 5 13.35 -0.90 5.20
CA MET A 5 12.87 -2.28 5.03
C MET A 5 12.08 -2.43 3.73
N VAL A 6 11.17 -1.50 3.43
CA VAL A 6 10.35 -1.53 2.20
C VAL A 6 11.21 -1.36 0.94
N VAL A 7 12.13 -0.38 0.95
CA VAL A 7 13.05 -0.16 -0.19
C VAL A 7 13.93 -1.39 -0.44
N GLN A 8 14.47 -2.00 0.62
CA GLN A 8 15.29 -3.20 0.48
C GLN A 8 14.46 -4.41 0.01
N TYR A 9 13.21 -4.52 0.45
CA TYR A 9 12.31 -5.57 -0.03
C TYR A 9 12.05 -5.44 -1.54
N GLN A 10 11.77 -4.23 -2.03
CA GLN A 10 11.58 -3.99 -3.47
C GLN A 10 12.84 -4.33 -4.28
N LYS A 11 14.03 -3.94 -3.79
CA LYS A 11 15.30 -4.28 -4.42
C LYS A 11 15.56 -5.79 -4.46
N LEU A 12 15.14 -6.52 -3.43
CA LEU A 12 15.24 -7.97 -3.40
C LEU A 12 14.31 -8.62 -4.43
N ASP A 13 13.08 -8.12 -4.58
CA ASP A 13 12.14 -8.60 -5.60
C ASP A 13 12.71 -8.42 -7.02
N GLU A 14 13.26 -7.24 -7.32
CA GLU A 14 13.90 -6.95 -8.61
C GLU A 14 15.12 -7.84 -8.85
N SER A 15 15.98 -8.01 -7.85
CA SER A 15 17.15 -8.88 -7.92
C SER A 15 16.74 -10.34 -8.16
N ALA A 16 15.68 -10.81 -7.51
CA ALA A 16 15.19 -12.17 -7.67
C ALA A 16 14.64 -12.42 -9.08
N LEU A 17 13.93 -11.44 -9.66
CA LEU A 17 13.46 -11.49 -11.04
C LEU A 17 14.63 -11.50 -12.03
N ALA A 18 15.64 -10.64 -11.83
CA ALA A 18 16.83 -10.61 -12.67
C ALA A 18 17.62 -11.93 -12.61
N GLU A 19 17.77 -12.51 -11.42
CA GLU A 19 18.41 -13.81 -11.24
C GLU A 19 17.65 -14.94 -11.93
N ALA A 20 16.31 -14.94 -11.84
CA ALA A 20 15.48 -15.91 -12.54
C ALA A 20 15.69 -15.85 -14.06
N VAL A 21 15.71 -14.64 -14.63
CA VAL A 21 15.99 -14.44 -16.06
C VAL A 21 17.41 -14.92 -16.41
N ALA A 22 18.42 -14.60 -15.59
CA ALA A 22 19.80 -15.03 -15.79
C ALA A 22 19.95 -16.57 -15.76
N LYS A 23 19.11 -17.27 -14.98
CA LYS A 23 19.03 -18.73 -14.92
C LYS A 23 18.22 -19.36 -16.06
N GLY A 24 17.73 -18.56 -17.01
CA GLY A 24 17.02 -19.01 -18.20
C GLY A 24 15.50 -19.10 -18.04
N HIS A 25 14.93 -18.56 -16.96
CA HIS A 25 13.47 -18.44 -16.82
C HIS A 25 12.92 -17.28 -17.66
N GLN A 26 11.66 -17.40 -18.09
CA GLN A 26 10.96 -16.34 -18.81
C GLN A 26 9.96 -15.66 -17.88
N VAL A 27 9.99 -14.33 -17.85
CA VAL A 27 9.00 -13.50 -17.14
C VAL A 27 8.04 -12.94 -18.18
N HIS A 28 6.77 -13.32 -18.08
CA HIS A 28 5.71 -12.85 -18.98
C HIS A 28 4.87 -11.79 -18.30
N GLN A 29 4.52 -10.74 -19.04
CA GLN A 29 3.52 -9.77 -18.60
C GLN A 29 2.11 -10.36 -18.78
N PRO A 30 1.18 -10.09 -17.86
CA PRO A 30 -0.19 -10.56 -17.98
C PRO A 30 -0.85 -9.99 -19.24
N GLY A 31 -1.67 -10.81 -19.89
CA GLY A 31 -2.49 -10.37 -21.01
C GLY A 31 -3.55 -9.35 -20.58
N PRO A 32 -4.10 -8.54 -21.51
CA PRO A 32 -5.14 -7.55 -21.19
C PRO A 32 -6.39 -8.15 -20.53
N ASP A 33 -6.75 -9.38 -20.89
CA ASP A 33 -7.84 -10.16 -20.31
C ASP A 33 -7.59 -10.53 -18.84
N MET A 34 -6.36 -10.92 -18.51
CA MET A 34 -5.96 -11.25 -17.15
C MET A 34 -5.88 -10.01 -16.26
N VAL A 35 -5.38 -8.89 -16.80
CA VAL A 35 -5.43 -7.58 -16.13
C VAL A 35 -6.89 -7.19 -15.85
N ALA A 36 -7.77 -7.27 -16.85
CA ALA A 36 -9.18 -6.96 -16.69
C ALA A 36 -9.86 -7.87 -15.64
N SER A 37 -9.50 -9.15 -15.59
CA SER A 37 -10.02 -10.09 -14.58
C SER A 37 -9.59 -9.70 -13.17
N VAL A 38 -8.36 -9.24 -12.97
CA VAL A 38 -7.87 -8.78 -11.66
C VAL A 38 -8.60 -7.52 -11.23
N GLU A 39 -8.77 -6.55 -12.14
CA GLU A 39 -9.51 -5.31 -11.84
C GLU A 39 -10.98 -5.60 -11.49
N ALA A 40 -11.65 -6.49 -12.25
CA ALA A 40 -13.01 -6.91 -11.95
C ALA A 40 -13.11 -7.59 -10.57
N PHE A 41 -12.14 -8.46 -10.24
CA PHE A 41 -12.09 -9.09 -8.92
C PHE A 41 -11.95 -8.06 -7.80
N ARG A 42 -11.05 -7.07 -7.94
CA ARG A 42 -10.85 -5.99 -6.94
C ARG A 42 -12.14 -5.24 -6.66
N VAL A 43 -12.92 -4.92 -7.71
CA VAL A 43 -14.23 -4.29 -7.55
C VAL A 43 -15.17 -5.21 -6.78
N SER A 44 -15.39 -6.44 -7.24
CA SER A 44 -16.35 -7.37 -6.60
C SER A 44 -15.98 -7.71 -5.15
N ALA A 45 -14.69 -7.83 -4.84
CA ALA A 45 -14.20 -8.11 -3.49
C ALA A 45 -14.56 -6.99 -2.49
N THR A 46 -14.83 -5.79 -2.99
CA THR A 46 -15.21 -4.63 -2.17
C THR A 46 -16.71 -4.31 -2.19
N GLU A 47 -17.50 -4.93 -3.06
CA GLU A 47 -18.94 -4.63 -3.20
C GLU A 47 -19.73 -4.88 -1.90
N ASN A 48 -19.33 -5.89 -1.10
CA ASN A 48 -20.00 -6.26 0.15
C ASN A 48 -19.18 -5.92 1.41
N ILE A 49 -18.19 -5.04 1.29
CA ILE A 49 -17.27 -4.74 2.39
C ILE A 49 -18.01 -4.09 3.57
N TYR A 50 -18.96 -3.19 3.31
CA TYR A 50 -19.74 -2.52 4.36
C TYR A 50 -20.61 -3.51 5.14
N GLU A 51 -21.33 -4.39 4.43
CA GLU A 51 -22.14 -5.43 5.04
C GLU A 51 -21.27 -6.40 5.85
N THR A 52 -20.13 -6.83 5.31
CA THR A 52 -19.20 -7.72 6.01
C THR A 52 -18.68 -7.08 7.29
N VAL A 53 -18.29 -5.80 7.24
CA VAL A 53 -17.76 -5.07 8.40
C VAL A 53 -18.81 -4.90 9.50
N GLN A 54 -20.05 -4.57 9.12
CA GLN A 54 -21.14 -4.40 10.08
C GLN A 54 -21.61 -5.74 10.68
N THR A 55 -21.83 -6.76 9.85
CA THR A 55 -22.46 -8.03 10.27
C THR A 55 -21.47 -9.01 10.90
N ARG A 56 -20.25 -9.10 10.38
CA ARG A 56 -19.24 -10.09 10.83
C ARG A 56 -18.33 -9.54 11.91
N TYR A 57 -18.00 -8.25 11.86
CA TYR A 57 -17.04 -7.62 12.78
C TYR A 57 -17.72 -6.67 13.79
N GLY A 58 -19.03 -6.45 13.68
CA GLY A 58 -19.81 -5.69 14.66
C GLY A 58 -19.47 -4.20 14.70
N ILE A 59 -18.89 -3.65 13.64
CA ILE A 59 -18.52 -2.23 13.59
C ILE A 59 -19.75 -1.43 13.19
N GLU A 60 -20.31 -0.67 14.14
CA GLU A 60 -21.54 0.10 13.96
C GLU A 60 -21.40 1.18 12.89
N ASP A 61 -20.24 1.83 12.78
CA ASP A 61 -19.93 2.83 11.75
C ASP A 61 -18.96 2.31 10.70
N ALA A 62 -19.31 1.16 10.10
CA ALA A 62 -18.55 0.54 9.02
C ALA A 62 -18.28 1.52 7.87
N LYS A 63 -19.25 2.38 7.57
CA LYS A 63 -19.16 3.32 6.45
C LYS A 63 -18.12 4.41 6.70
N ALA A 64 -18.17 5.10 7.84
CA ALA A 64 -17.16 6.13 8.13
C ALA A 64 -15.76 5.52 8.20
N LEU A 65 -15.59 4.35 8.82
CA LEU A 65 -14.29 3.68 8.90
C LEU A 65 -13.69 3.39 7.51
N ILE A 66 -14.50 2.85 6.59
CA ILE A 66 -14.05 2.53 5.24
C ILE A 66 -13.77 3.82 4.44
N ASP A 67 -14.63 4.84 4.56
CA ASP A 67 -14.45 6.12 3.88
C ASP A 67 -13.16 6.83 4.37
N ASP A 68 -12.89 6.82 5.67
CA ASP A 68 -11.67 7.39 6.27
C ASP A 68 -10.39 6.65 5.82
N PHE A 69 -10.46 5.31 5.74
CA PHE A 69 -9.37 4.51 5.20
C PHE A 69 -9.08 4.89 3.74
N ARG A 70 -10.12 4.99 2.89
CA ARG A 70 -9.97 5.37 1.48
C ARG A 70 -9.43 6.79 1.32
N ALA A 71 -9.88 7.73 2.14
CA ALA A 71 -9.38 9.09 2.14
C ALA A 71 -7.90 9.15 2.52
N THR A 72 -7.49 8.38 3.53
CA THR A 72 -6.09 8.27 3.94
C THR A 72 -5.24 7.64 2.83
N TYR A 73 -5.72 6.56 2.21
CA TYR A 73 -5.03 5.91 1.10
C TYR A 73 -4.83 6.85 -0.10
N ALA A 74 -5.89 7.54 -0.54
CA ALA A 74 -5.83 8.50 -1.65
C ALA A 74 -4.88 9.67 -1.36
N LYS A 75 -4.84 10.16 -0.11
CA LYS A 75 -3.86 11.16 0.33
C LYS A 75 -2.43 10.66 0.12
N TRP A 76 -2.13 9.44 0.54
CA TRP A 76 -0.79 8.87 0.42
C TRP A 76 -0.41 8.57 -1.03
N GLU A 77 -1.34 8.08 -1.86
CA GLU A 77 -1.10 7.95 -3.30
C GLU A 77 -0.63 9.28 -3.88
N LYS A 78 -1.37 10.36 -3.64
CA LYS A 78 -1.04 11.70 -4.12
C LYS A 78 0.30 12.22 -3.61
N LEU A 79 0.60 12.03 -2.32
CA LEU A 79 1.88 12.46 -1.74
C LEU A 79 3.08 11.76 -2.38
N LEU A 80 2.88 10.53 -2.84
CA LEU A 80 3.93 9.67 -3.36
C LEU A 80 4.01 9.65 -4.90
N GLU A 81 3.12 10.34 -5.60
CA GLU A 81 3.12 10.42 -7.09
C GLU A 81 4.45 10.93 -7.65
N ASN A 82 5.12 11.84 -6.93
CA ASN A 82 6.34 12.50 -7.39
C ASN A 82 7.57 12.14 -6.53
N VAL A 83 7.48 11.11 -5.70
CA VAL A 83 8.57 10.66 -4.83
C VAL A 83 9.16 9.37 -5.41
N ASP A 84 10.47 9.38 -5.63
CA ASP A 84 11.21 8.17 -5.99
C ASP A 84 11.05 7.13 -4.88
N ARG A 85 10.53 5.95 -5.25
CA ARG A 85 10.26 4.87 -4.29
C ARG A 85 11.52 4.15 -3.85
N ASP A 86 12.65 4.36 -4.52
CA ASP A 86 13.96 3.84 -4.11
C ASP A 86 14.76 4.82 -3.24
N ASP A 87 14.32 6.07 -3.14
CA ASP A 87 14.95 7.09 -2.31
C ASP A 87 14.47 6.96 -0.85
N GLU A 88 15.22 6.17 -0.07
CA GLU A 88 14.99 5.99 1.36
C GLU A 88 14.95 7.33 2.11
N ALA A 89 15.76 8.31 1.72
CA ALA A 89 15.83 9.60 2.42
C ALA A 89 14.57 10.43 2.14
N ALA A 90 14.16 10.54 0.88
CA ALA A 90 12.94 11.26 0.50
C ALA A 90 11.69 10.65 1.15
N LEU A 91 11.58 9.32 1.16
CA LEU A 91 10.49 8.61 1.81
C LEU A 91 10.51 8.76 3.34
N ALA A 92 11.69 8.75 3.96
CA ALA A 92 11.83 8.97 5.40
C ALA A 92 11.45 10.41 5.79
N GLU A 93 11.85 11.40 5.00
CA GLU A 93 11.47 12.79 5.22
C GLU A 93 9.96 12.97 5.11
N LEU A 94 9.33 12.41 4.07
CA LEU A 94 7.87 12.46 3.92
C LEU A 94 7.16 11.80 5.11
N ALA A 95 7.63 10.65 5.58
CA ALA A 95 7.05 9.99 6.76
C ALA A 95 7.21 10.83 8.04
N MET A 96 8.36 11.49 8.22
CA MET A 96 8.56 12.43 9.32
C MET A 96 7.57 13.59 9.25
N GLN A 97 7.45 14.23 8.08
CA GLN A 97 6.56 15.37 7.87
C GLN A 97 5.08 15.00 8.09
N GLU A 98 4.64 13.86 7.56
CA GLU A 98 3.22 13.52 7.49
C GLU A 98 2.70 12.69 8.67
N ILE A 99 3.59 12.03 9.42
CA ILE A 99 3.23 11.17 10.56
C ILE A 99 3.85 11.74 11.83
N TYR A 100 5.18 11.65 11.96
CA TYR A 100 5.85 11.80 13.24
C TYR A 100 5.88 13.24 13.78
N ASN A 101 6.04 14.23 12.91
CA ASN A 101 6.05 15.65 13.29
C ASN A 101 4.68 16.17 13.72
N LYS A 102 3.61 15.40 13.47
CA LYS A 102 2.23 15.74 13.83
C LYS A 102 1.78 15.07 15.12
N LEU A 103 2.62 14.22 15.72
CA LEU A 103 2.32 13.55 16.98
C LEU A 103 2.46 14.54 18.15
N ALA A 104 1.61 14.37 19.16
CA ALA A 104 1.69 15.16 20.39
C ALA A 104 2.97 14.82 21.18
N PRO A 105 3.54 15.75 21.98
CA PRO A 105 4.74 15.50 22.77
C PRO A 105 4.61 14.35 23.78
N ASP A 106 3.39 14.05 24.22
CA ASP A 106 3.03 12.98 25.15
C ASP A 106 2.55 11.69 24.43
N TYR A 107 2.67 11.63 23.10
CA TYR A 107 2.25 10.48 22.32
C TYR A 107 2.96 9.20 22.78
N GLY A 108 2.18 8.23 23.27
CA GLY A 108 2.69 6.94 23.73
C GLY A 108 3.11 6.88 25.19
N ILE A 109 3.00 7.99 25.94
CA ILE A 109 3.22 8.01 27.40
C ILE A 109 1.85 7.91 28.09
N ARG A 110 1.65 6.85 28.88
CA ARG A 110 0.51 6.67 29.79
C ARG A 110 0.99 6.61 31.23
#